data_AF-A0A8S1HA23-F1
#
_entry.id   AF-A0A8S1HA23-F1
#
_cell.length_a   1.000
_cell.length_b   1.000
_cell.length_c   1.000
_cell.angle_alpha   90.00
_cell.angle_beta   90.00
_cell.angle_gamma   90.00
#
_symmetry.space_group_name_H-M   'P 1'
#
loop_
_entity.id
_entity.type
_entity.pdbx_description
1 polymer ?
#
loop_
_entity_poly.entity_id
_entity_poly.type
_entity_poly.pdbx_seq_one_letter_code
_entity_poly.pdbx_strand_id
1 'polypeptide(L)'
;MIKWWTMSVNEAVQDPLHLHLFRLFSLFAETSPQGTLKPFQGEFLIDELLREAGRPTTSKRVDFPEDLTFRELLNLLQLVFPDRRELEPSTDRVFERFINHVIAKGFVLFRKQRKSKGCLGGRFSKSKQNDWTPGWCQVVPGEVRVWQVANKSESRVRVDENSVVQTCSFETDRFVWTVSSGSECLHFAHFDQLAARAFVRDMRLASDHPTPESLTSFDLKRSSRVRPSEKEVTMKKEFEKERLQLEKQLEEERRNRKDEEIVRGLATRMLEEERQKSEQMQRVLAELQTKLHTEEHEPTFDEYDGEEDDDDEETSAAAAEQEAAEITLPSREDQLRHYAYHLNANVIYLDGDDVVAVAEDDEVNLTLSGLETGV
;
A
#
# COMPACT_ATOMS: atom_id res chain seq x y z
N MET A 1 -39.96 17.05 17.29
CA MET A 1 -38.63 16.43 17.52
C MET A 1 -38.51 16.19 19.01
N ILE A 2 -38.49 14.93 19.46
CA ILE A 2 -38.45 14.60 20.89
C ILE A 2 -37.00 14.59 21.35
N LYS A 3 -36.70 15.28 22.46
CA LYS A 3 -35.38 15.23 23.08
C LYS A 3 -35.31 13.99 23.97
N TRP A 4 -34.73 12.90 23.47
CA TRP A 4 -34.55 11.62 24.18
C TRP A 4 -33.75 11.69 25.50
N TRP A 5 -33.30 12.88 25.90
CA TRP A 5 -32.46 13.17 27.07
C TRP A 5 -33.08 14.21 28.02
N THR A 6 -34.34 14.61 27.82
CA THR A 6 -35.12 15.28 28.90
C THR A 6 -35.66 14.24 29.89
N MET A 7 -34.78 13.32 30.29
CA MET A 7 -35.04 12.25 31.25
C MET A 7 -34.63 12.74 32.64
N SER A 8 -35.38 12.36 33.67
CA SER A 8 -34.99 12.53 35.06
C SER A 8 -33.67 11.80 35.34
N VAL A 9 -32.92 12.25 36.36
CA VAL A 9 -31.68 11.56 36.80
C VAL A 9 -31.95 10.09 37.13
N ASN A 10 -33.12 9.79 37.72
CA ASN A 10 -33.54 8.41 38.01
C ASN A 10 -33.83 7.58 36.74
N GLU A 11 -34.30 8.21 35.66
CA GLU A 11 -34.61 7.53 34.40
C GLU A 11 -33.32 7.29 33.59
N ALA A 12 -32.40 8.25 33.56
CA ALA A 12 -31.10 8.10 32.91
C ALA A 12 -30.21 7.03 33.56
N VAL A 13 -30.38 6.77 34.87
CA VAL A 13 -29.71 5.66 35.60
C VAL A 13 -30.38 4.29 35.34
N GLN A 14 -31.61 4.27 34.80
CA GLN A 14 -32.33 3.03 34.48
C GLN A 14 -32.33 2.70 32.98
N ASP A 15 -32.00 3.65 32.11
CA ASP A 15 -31.98 3.49 30.66
C ASP A 15 -30.75 2.69 30.17
N PRO A 16 -30.92 1.49 29.56
CA PRO A 16 -29.81 0.69 29.07
C PRO A 16 -28.90 1.43 28.10
N LEU A 17 -29.45 2.31 27.26
CA LEU A 17 -28.69 3.10 26.28
C LEU A 17 -27.71 4.05 26.98
N HIS A 18 -28.17 4.82 27.97
CA HIS A 18 -27.31 5.70 28.76
C HIS A 18 -26.26 4.90 29.54
N LEU A 19 -26.62 3.72 30.09
CA LEU A 19 -25.68 2.85 30.81
C LEU A 19 -24.59 2.25 29.89
N HIS A 20 -24.94 1.83 28.67
CA HIS A 20 -23.98 1.33 27.69
C HIS A 20 -23.05 2.45 27.19
N LEU A 21 -23.60 3.62 26.84
CA LEU A 21 -22.81 4.79 26.45
C LEU A 21 -21.90 5.28 27.57
N PHE A 22 -22.36 5.27 28.84
CA PHE A 22 -21.53 5.68 29.97
C PHE A 22 -20.36 4.73 30.22
N ARG A 23 -20.58 3.41 30.17
CA ARG A 23 -19.52 2.42 30.31
C ARG A 23 -18.49 2.50 29.17
N LEU A 24 -18.96 2.72 27.94
CA LEU A 24 -18.09 3.00 26.79
C LEU A 24 -17.25 4.27 27.01
N PHE A 25 -17.88 5.36 27.45
CA PHE A 25 -17.17 6.59 27.79
C PHE A 25 -16.10 6.36 28.86
N SER A 26 -16.45 5.70 29.97
CA SER A 26 -15.52 5.40 31.07
C SER A 26 -14.29 4.60 30.60
N LEU A 27 -14.49 3.54 29.81
CA LEU A 27 -13.38 2.68 29.33
C LEU A 27 -12.27 3.48 28.63
N PHE A 28 -12.64 4.42 27.76
CA PHE A 28 -11.66 5.25 27.05
C PHE A 28 -11.19 6.44 27.91
N ALA A 29 -12.06 6.99 28.77
CA ALA A 29 -11.74 8.11 29.66
C ALA A 29 -10.81 7.74 30.83
N GLU A 30 -10.70 6.46 31.21
CA GLU A 30 -9.71 5.94 32.17
C GLU A 30 -8.25 6.25 31.75
N THR A 31 -8.00 6.53 30.47
CA THR A 31 -6.69 6.97 29.96
C THR A 31 -6.36 8.44 30.26
N SER A 32 -7.33 9.23 30.73
CA SER A 32 -7.18 10.65 31.06
C SER A 32 -7.21 10.87 32.58
N PRO A 33 -6.26 11.61 33.17
CA PRO A 33 -6.27 11.91 34.62
C PRO A 33 -7.45 12.80 35.04
N GLN A 34 -8.19 13.35 34.07
CA GLN A 34 -9.34 14.23 34.27
C GLN A 34 -10.69 13.48 34.18
N GLY A 35 -10.69 12.18 33.80
CA GLY A 35 -11.92 11.42 33.55
C GLY A 35 -12.69 11.89 32.29
N THR A 36 -11.98 12.48 31.34
CA THR A 36 -12.47 13.06 30.08
C THR A 36 -11.95 12.28 28.88
N LEU A 37 -12.64 12.36 27.74
CA LEU A 37 -12.10 11.89 26.47
C LEU A 37 -11.32 13.01 25.79
N LYS A 38 -10.18 12.69 25.17
CA LYS A 38 -9.51 13.61 24.25
C LYS A 38 -10.18 13.58 22.86
N PRO A 39 -10.06 14.64 22.03
CA PRO A 39 -10.77 14.78 20.76
C PRO A 39 -10.77 13.52 19.89
N PHE A 40 -9.61 12.92 19.67
CA PHE A 40 -9.44 11.71 18.85
C PHE A 40 -10.15 10.46 19.41
N GLN A 41 -10.40 10.39 20.73
CA GLN A 41 -11.15 9.28 21.35
C GLN A 41 -12.66 9.46 21.21
N GLY A 42 -13.14 10.71 21.34
CA GLY A 42 -14.50 11.09 21.00
C GLY A 42 -14.79 10.87 19.52
N GLU A 43 -13.86 11.26 18.65
CA GLU A 43 -13.89 11.00 17.22
C GLU A 43 -14.00 9.50 16.95
N PHE A 44 -13.08 8.70 17.49
CA PHE A 44 -13.05 7.25 17.37
C PHE A 44 -14.37 6.59 17.78
N LEU A 45 -14.93 6.93 18.95
CA LEU A 45 -16.19 6.35 19.43
C LEU A 45 -17.36 6.68 18.50
N ILE A 46 -17.48 7.92 18.02
CA ILE A 46 -18.53 8.30 17.07
C ILE A 46 -18.33 7.59 15.72
N ASP A 47 -17.08 7.36 15.30
CA ASP A 47 -16.75 6.68 14.05
C ASP A 47 -17.02 5.17 14.07
N GLU A 48 -16.80 4.48 15.19
CA GLU A 48 -17.21 3.08 15.37
C GLU A 48 -18.74 2.95 15.45
N LEU A 49 -19.44 3.87 16.13
CA LEU A 49 -20.92 3.93 16.17
C LEU A 49 -21.52 4.20 14.79
N LEU A 50 -20.96 5.12 14.01
CA LEU A 50 -21.38 5.40 12.63
C LEU A 50 -21.19 4.16 11.73
N ARG A 51 -20.09 3.42 11.89
CA ARG A 51 -19.84 2.21 11.11
C ARG A 51 -20.85 1.10 11.40
N GLU A 52 -21.18 0.86 12.67
CA GLU A 52 -22.20 -0.13 13.03
C GLU A 52 -23.62 0.28 12.63
N ALA A 53 -23.89 1.59 12.53
CA ALA A 53 -25.09 2.14 11.92
C ALA A 53 -25.13 2.04 10.38
N GLY A 54 -24.09 1.49 9.75
CA GLY A 54 -23.97 1.41 8.28
C GLY A 54 -23.76 2.77 7.59
N ARG A 55 -23.36 3.80 8.34
CA ARG A 55 -23.16 5.16 7.84
C ARG A 55 -21.67 5.41 7.48
N PRO A 56 -21.38 6.28 6.51
CA PRO A 56 -20.00 6.67 6.23
C PRO A 56 -19.38 7.38 7.42
N THR A 57 -18.12 7.09 7.70
CA THR A 57 -17.32 7.67 8.78
C THR A 57 -16.96 9.13 8.47
N THR A 58 -17.87 10.05 8.82
CA THR A 58 -17.71 11.50 8.62
C THR A 58 -17.77 12.27 9.94
N SER A 59 -16.99 11.83 10.92
CA SER A 59 -16.64 12.59 12.14
C SER A 59 -16.29 14.05 11.86
N LYS A 60 -15.61 14.31 10.74
CA LYS A 60 -15.10 15.57 10.17
C LYS A 60 -16.04 16.80 10.13
N ARG A 61 -17.30 16.69 10.57
CA ARG A 61 -18.27 17.81 10.68
C ARG A 61 -18.57 18.22 12.12
N VAL A 62 -17.85 17.64 13.09
CA VAL A 62 -18.02 17.89 14.51
C VAL A 62 -16.71 18.41 15.09
N ASP A 63 -16.70 19.64 15.56
CA ASP A 63 -15.60 20.17 16.37
C ASP A 63 -15.68 19.58 17.78
N PHE A 64 -14.60 18.94 18.23
CA PHE A 64 -14.51 18.31 19.55
C PHE A 64 -13.76 19.22 20.53
N PRO A 65 -14.25 19.43 21.77
CA PRO A 65 -13.50 20.13 22.81
C PRO A 65 -12.28 19.31 23.26
N GLU A 66 -11.23 20.00 23.74
CA GLU A 66 -9.97 19.38 24.20
C GLU A 66 -10.15 18.35 25.33
N ASP A 67 -11.22 18.52 26.11
CA ASP A 67 -11.64 17.67 27.22
C ASP A 67 -13.13 17.36 27.13
N LEU A 68 -13.48 16.36 26.32
CA LEU A 68 -14.86 15.95 26.07
C LEU A 68 -15.42 15.21 27.29
N THR A 69 -16.41 15.81 27.95
CA THR A 69 -17.18 15.16 29.02
C THR A 69 -18.27 14.24 28.46
N PHE A 70 -18.78 13.31 29.28
CA PHE A 70 -19.89 12.43 28.88
C PHE A 70 -21.14 13.20 28.43
N ARG A 71 -21.42 14.35 29.06
CA ARG A 71 -22.56 15.20 28.69
C ARG A 71 -22.40 15.82 27.31
N GLU A 72 -21.18 16.19 26.93
CA GLU A 72 -20.89 16.71 25.60
C GLU A 72 -20.91 15.60 24.57
N LEU A 73 -20.37 14.42 24.86
CA LEU A 73 -20.51 13.24 23.99
C LEU A 73 -21.99 12.94 23.71
N LEU A 74 -22.86 12.98 24.72
CA LEU A 74 -24.31 12.83 24.52
C LEU A 74 -24.87 13.92 23.60
N ASN A 75 -24.50 15.19 23.78
CA ASN A 75 -24.95 16.29 22.90
C ASN A 75 -24.50 16.07 21.44
N LEU A 76 -23.27 15.59 21.22
CA LEU A 76 -22.75 15.27 19.89
C LEU A 76 -23.48 14.07 19.26
N LEU A 77 -23.75 13.02 20.04
CA LEU A 77 -24.52 11.86 19.58
C LEU A 77 -25.95 12.25 19.19
N GLN A 78 -26.57 13.23 19.84
CA GLN A 78 -27.91 13.74 19.46
C GLN A 78 -27.92 14.47 18.10
N LEU A 79 -26.80 15.12 17.75
CA LEU A 79 -26.63 15.80 16.46
C LEU A 79 -26.36 14.79 15.32
N VAL A 80 -25.60 13.73 15.61
CA VAL A 80 -25.24 12.68 14.64
C VAL A 80 -26.36 11.64 14.48
N PHE A 81 -27.08 11.32 15.56
CA PHE A 81 -28.16 10.33 15.61
C PHE A 81 -29.45 10.96 16.19
N PRO A 82 -30.25 11.66 15.36
CA PRO A 82 -31.50 12.29 15.82
C PRO A 82 -32.61 11.28 16.17
N ASP A 83 -32.58 10.06 15.60
CA ASP A 83 -33.43 8.94 16.04
C ASP A 83 -32.64 7.97 16.93
N ARG A 84 -33.12 7.79 18.16
CA ARG A 84 -32.62 6.81 19.13
C ARG A 84 -32.63 5.38 18.56
N ARG A 85 -33.56 5.06 17.67
CA ARG A 85 -33.68 3.73 17.03
C ARG A 85 -32.48 3.35 16.17
N GLU A 86 -31.70 4.32 15.72
CA GLU A 86 -30.44 4.10 14.98
C GLU A 86 -29.25 4.00 15.94
N LEU A 87 -29.24 4.83 16.99
CA LEU A 87 -28.17 4.87 17.99
C LEU A 87 -28.13 3.63 18.89
N GLU A 88 -29.29 3.11 19.30
CA GLU A 88 -29.38 2.04 20.29
C GLU A 88 -28.80 0.70 19.80
N PRO A 89 -29.18 0.16 18.62
CA PRO A 89 -28.56 -1.07 18.09
C PRO A 89 -27.07 -0.91 17.78
N SER A 90 -26.64 0.30 17.39
CA SER A 90 -25.25 0.61 17.09
C SER A 90 -24.41 0.66 18.37
N THR A 91 -24.97 1.23 19.44
CA THR A 91 -24.38 1.26 20.79
C THR A 91 -24.22 -0.15 21.34
N ASP A 92 -25.24 -1.01 21.22
CA ASP A 92 -25.19 -2.36 21.76
C ASP A 92 -24.08 -3.22 21.12
N ARG A 93 -23.83 -3.06 19.81
CA ARG A 93 -22.71 -3.73 19.12
C ARG A 93 -21.35 -3.19 19.55
N VAL A 94 -21.20 -1.87 19.63
CA VAL A 94 -19.97 -1.20 20.09
C VAL A 94 -19.68 -1.58 21.56
N PHE A 95 -20.72 -1.67 22.39
CA PHE A 95 -20.66 -2.14 23.77
C PHE A 95 -20.27 -3.62 23.86
N GLU A 96 -20.89 -4.50 23.06
CA GLU A 96 -20.48 -5.91 22.99
C GLU A 96 -19.00 -6.06 22.59
N ARG A 97 -18.53 -5.23 21.66
CA ARG A 97 -17.16 -5.30 21.16
C ARG A 97 -16.12 -4.84 22.19
N PHE A 98 -16.35 -3.72 22.88
CA PHE A 98 -15.36 -3.13 23.79
C PHE A 98 -15.54 -3.50 25.27
N ILE A 99 -16.76 -3.82 25.72
CA ILE A 99 -17.06 -4.13 27.13
C ILE A 99 -17.32 -5.62 27.37
N ASN A 100 -17.92 -6.34 26.40
CA ASN A 100 -18.12 -7.79 26.48
C ASN A 100 -17.08 -8.60 25.66
N HIS A 101 -16.10 -7.93 25.05
CA HIS A 101 -15.01 -8.49 24.25
C HIS A 101 -15.45 -9.45 23.12
N VAL A 102 -16.63 -9.24 22.55
CA VAL A 102 -17.13 -10.00 21.40
C VAL A 102 -16.57 -9.39 20.12
N ILE A 103 -15.57 -10.04 19.52
CA ILE A 103 -14.87 -9.51 18.34
C ILE A 103 -15.78 -9.57 17.11
N ALA A 104 -16.48 -10.69 16.91
CA ALA A 104 -17.45 -10.87 15.83
C ALA A 104 -18.52 -11.90 16.21
N LYS A 105 -19.73 -11.75 15.66
CA LYS A 105 -20.83 -12.74 15.78
C LYS A 105 -21.66 -12.78 14.49
N GLY A 106 -22.13 -13.96 14.08
CA GLY A 106 -22.91 -14.08 12.85
C GLY A 106 -23.14 -15.53 12.40
N PHE A 107 -23.92 -15.72 11.33
CA PHE A 107 -24.13 -17.04 10.74
C PHE A 107 -22.97 -17.45 9.85
N VAL A 108 -22.59 -18.73 9.96
CA VAL A 108 -21.59 -19.38 9.10
C VAL A 108 -22.06 -20.78 8.73
N LEU A 109 -21.55 -21.33 7.65
CA LEU A 109 -21.46 -22.78 7.49
C LEU A 109 -20.18 -23.26 8.15
N PHE A 110 -20.21 -24.41 8.81
CA PHE A 110 -19.02 -25.03 9.39
C PHE A 110 -19.04 -26.56 9.34
N ARG A 111 -17.86 -27.17 9.45
CA ARG A 111 -17.65 -28.62 9.61
C ARG A 111 -16.36 -28.87 10.43
N LYS A 112 -16.35 -29.89 11.29
CA LYS A 112 -15.19 -30.23 12.14
C LYS A 112 -14.36 -31.36 11.52
N GLN A 113 -13.12 -31.07 11.12
CA GLN A 113 -12.24 -32.06 10.51
C GLN A 113 -11.70 -33.01 11.59
N ARG A 114 -12.31 -34.20 11.70
CA ARG A 114 -11.85 -35.27 12.59
C ARG A 114 -10.59 -35.92 12.01
N LYS A 115 -9.41 -35.64 12.59
CA LYS A 115 -8.18 -36.41 12.31
C LYS A 115 -8.46 -37.89 12.59
N SER A 116 -8.32 -38.77 11.58
CA SER A 116 -8.67 -40.18 11.69
C SER A 116 -7.69 -40.93 12.61
N LYS A 117 -8.10 -41.20 13.84
CA LYS A 117 -7.32 -42.00 14.80
C LYS A 117 -7.36 -43.48 14.43
N GLY A 118 -6.55 -43.89 13.45
CA GLY A 118 -6.37 -45.28 13.06
C GLY A 118 -5.41 -45.45 11.89
N CYS A 119 -4.47 -46.39 12.00
CA CYS A 119 -3.56 -46.81 10.93
C CYS A 119 -4.20 -47.79 9.93
N LEU A 120 -5.46 -48.18 10.14
CA LEU A 120 -6.21 -49.06 9.25
C LEU A 120 -6.98 -48.23 8.22
N GLY A 121 -6.57 -48.33 6.94
CA GLY A 121 -7.24 -47.74 5.78
C GLY A 121 -8.58 -48.42 5.46
N GLY A 122 -9.55 -48.34 6.38
CA GLY A 122 -10.83 -49.04 6.29
C GLY A 122 -11.76 -48.45 5.24
N ARG A 123 -11.93 -49.16 4.11
CA ARG A 123 -12.85 -48.85 2.98
C ARG A 123 -14.35 -48.77 3.35
N PHE A 124 -14.69 -48.80 4.63
CA PHE A 124 -16.05 -48.83 5.18
C PHE A 124 -16.43 -47.59 5.99
N SER A 125 -15.49 -46.70 6.33
CA SER A 125 -15.82 -45.41 6.95
C SER A 125 -16.19 -44.36 5.90
N LYS A 126 -17.33 -44.55 5.23
CA LYS A 126 -18.03 -43.45 4.53
C LYS A 126 -18.66 -42.54 5.59
N SER A 127 -17.82 -41.71 6.21
CA SER A 127 -18.20 -40.81 7.30
C SER A 127 -19.34 -39.87 6.87
N LYS A 128 -20.52 -40.01 7.49
CA LYS A 128 -21.64 -39.04 7.42
C LYS A 128 -21.34 -37.74 8.20
N GLN A 129 -20.08 -37.30 8.21
CA GLN A 129 -19.59 -36.12 8.95
C GLN A 129 -18.45 -35.44 8.20
N ASN A 130 -18.75 -34.86 7.03
CA ASN A 130 -17.97 -33.76 6.47
C ASN A 130 -18.82 -32.75 5.65
N ASP A 131 -20.15 -32.83 5.80
CA ASP A 131 -21.09 -31.92 5.16
C ASP A 131 -21.12 -30.57 5.88
N TRP A 132 -21.41 -29.50 5.14
CA TRP A 132 -21.52 -28.15 5.68
C TRP A 132 -22.79 -27.99 6.52
N THR A 133 -22.62 -27.72 7.82
CA THR A 133 -23.73 -27.46 8.74
C THR A 133 -23.87 -25.97 9.06
N PRO A 134 -25.08 -25.40 9.09
CA PRO A 134 -25.28 -24.01 9.52
C PRO A 134 -25.09 -23.88 11.04
N GLY A 135 -24.35 -22.85 11.44
CA GLY A 135 -24.09 -22.51 12.83
C GLY A 135 -24.10 -21.01 13.07
N TRP A 136 -24.39 -20.62 14.32
CA TRP A 136 -24.09 -19.28 14.82
C TRP A 136 -22.65 -19.28 15.35
N CYS A 137 -21.79 -18.45 14.79
CA CYS A 137 -20.41 -18.27 15.21
C CYS A 137 -20.28 -17.06 16.14
N GLN A 138 -19.43 -17.18 17.15
CA GLN A 138 -18.96 -16.08 17.99
C GLN A 138 -17.43 -16.17 18.14
N VAL A 139 -16.76 -15.04 17.94
CA VAL A 139 -15.32 -14.87 18.08
C VAL A 139 -15.05 -14.00 19.30
N VAL A 140 -14.23 -14.49 20.23
CA VAL A 140 -13.79 -13.80 21.45
C VAL A 140 -12.27 -13.99 21.59
N PRO A 141 -11.56 -13.19 22.43
CA PRO A 141 -10.17 -13.44 22.76
C PRO A 141 -9.88 -14.91 23.06
N GLY A 142 -8.94 -15.50 22.31
CA GLY A 142 -8.45 -16.86 22.54
C GLY A 142 -9.36 -18.01 22.10
N GLU A 143 -10.60 -17.75 21.63
CA GLU A 143 -11.57 -18.82 21.34
C GLU A 143 -12.58 -18.45 20.24
N VAL A 144 -12.80 -19.39 19.31
CA VAL A 144 -13.91 -19.35 18.36
C VAL A 144 -14.92 -20.42 18.74
N ARG A 145 -16.17 -20.03 18.98
CA ARG A 145 -17.28 -20.93 19.33
C ARG A 145 -18.34 -20.90 18.22
N VAL A 146 -18.91 -22.07 17.93
CA VAL A 146 -19.96 -22.24 16.92
C VAL A 146 -21.05 -23.17 17.44
N TRP A 147 -22.29 -22.69 17.48
CA TRP A 147 -23.45 -23.51 17.85
C TRP A 147 -24.23 -23.92 16.60
N GLN A 148 -24.33 -25.23 16.35
CA GLN A 148 -25.09 -25.77 15.22
C GLN A 148 -26.58 -25.47 15.39
N VAL A 149 -27.20 -24.81 14.41
CA VAL A 149 -28.59 -24.30 14.49
C VAL A 149 -29.60 -25.43 14.77
N ALA A 150 -29.40 -26.60 14.17
CA ALA A 150 -30.36 -27.71 14.20
C ALA A 150 -30.46 -28.45 15.56
N ASN A 151 -29.41 -28.45 16.38
CA ASN A 151 -29.35 -29.25 17.62
C ASN A 151 -28.70 -28.50 18.81
N LYS A 152 -28.31 -27.23 18.63
CA LYS A 152 -27.59 -26.38 19.59
C LYS A 152 -26.26 -26.96 20.10
N SER A 153 -25.69 -27.96 19.40
CA SER A 153 -24.39 -28.52 19.79
C SER A 153 -23.26 -27.52 19.53
N GLU A 154 -22.39 -27.36 20.52
CA GLU A 154 -21.27 -26.43 20.46
C GLU A 154 -20.02 -27.12 19.91
N SER A 155 -19.41 -26.49 18.91
CA SER A 155 -18.05 -26.78 18.47
C SER A 155 -17.19 -25.54 18.71
N ARG A 156 -16.09 -25.73 19.44
CA ARG A 156 -15.09 -24.70 19.66
C ARG A 156 -13.74 -25.07 19.05
N VAL A 157 -12.90 -24.05 18.95
CA VAL A 157 -11.47 -24.11 18.67
C VAL A 157 -10.80 -23.01 19.49
N ARG A 158 -9.68 -23.32 20.15
CA ARG A 158 -8.82 -22.30 20.75
C ARG A 158 -7.98 -21.65 19.65
N VAL A 159 -7.74 -20.36 19.81
CA VAL A 159 -6.97 -19.53 18.87
C VAL A 159 -5.87 -18.86 19.69
N ASP A 160 -4.65 -19.02 19.24
CA ASP A 160 -3.42 -18.65 19.96
C ASP A 160 -2.32 -18.31 18.95
N GLU A 161 -1.18 -17.78 19.40
CA GLU A 161 -0.07 -17.39 18.51
C GLU A 161 0.42 -18.53 17.58
N ASN A 162 0.20 -19.80 17.96
CA ASN A 162 0.55 -20.99 17.17
C ASN A 162 -0.59 -21.48 16.26
N SER A 163 -1.76 -20.81 16.28
CA SER A 163 -2.93 -21.19 15.51
C SER A 163 -2.87 -20.66 14.08
N VAL A 164 -3.37 -21.46 13.13
CA VAL A 164 -3.34 -21.11 11.70
C VAL A 164 -4.74 -20.74 11.25
N VAL A 165 -4.96 -19.45 10.99
CA VAL A 165 -6.17 -18.91 10.35
C VAL A 165 -5.89 -18.69 8.86
N GLN A 166 -6.27 -19.66 8.03
CA GLN A 166 -6.06 -19.62 6.58
C GLN A 166 -6.85 -18.47 5.92
N THR A 167 -6.28 -17.88 4.86
CA THR A 167 -6.98 -16.91 4.01
C THR A 167 -8.05 -17.62 3.18
N CYS A 168 -9.15 -16.94 2.84
CA CYS A 168 -10.28 -17.55 2.14
C CYS A 168 -9.91 -18.12 0.76
N SER A 169 -10.21 -19.39 0.52
CA SER A 169 -10.35 -19.98 -0.82
C SER A 169 -11.78 -19.75 -1.35
N PHE A 170 -12.02 -19.97 -2.65
CA PHE A 170 -13.36 -20.12 -3.20
C PHE A 170 -13.57 -21.58 -3.65
N GLU A 171 -14.53 -22.26 -3.04
CA GLU A 171 -14.78 -23.69 -3.22
C GLU A 171 -16.29 -23.95 -3.28
N THR A 172 -16.77 -24.50 -4.40
CA THR A 172 -18.17 -24.97 -4.54
C THR A 172 -19.20 -23.89 -4.15
N ASP A 173 -19.12 -22.74 -4.82
CA ASP A 173 -20.02 -21.57 -4.67
C ASP A 173 -19.94 -20.87 -3.30
N ARG A 174 -18.80 -20.99 -2.59
CA ARG A 174 -18.62 -20.49 -1.21
C ARG A 174 -17.19 -20.01 -0.98
N PHE A 175 -17.02 -18.99 -0.15
CA PHE A 175 -15.73 -18.60 0.39
C PHE A 175 -15.43 -19.43 1.63
N VAL A 176 -14.39 -20.27 1.57
CA VAL A 176 -14.01 -21.26 2.58
C VAL A 176 -12.75 -20.81 3.31
N TRP A 177 -12.70 -21.01 4.63
CA TRP A 177 -11.48 -20.81 5.42
C TRP A 177 -11.34 -21.85 6.53
N THR A 178 -10.11 -22.04 7.02
CA THR A 178 -9.79 -23.01 8.06
C THR A 178 -9.18 -22.31 9.27
N VAL A 179 -9.61 -22.71 10.47
CA VAL A 179 -8.91 -22.40 11.73
C VAL A 179 -8.44 -23.71 12.36
N SER A 180 -7.15 -23.82 12.65
CA SER A 180 -6.58 -24.98 13.34
C SER A 180 -5.60 -24.58 14.44
N SER A 181 -5.77 -25.15 15.64
CA SER A 181 -4.78 -25.11 16.73
C SER A 181 -4.51 -26.54 17.19
N GLY A 182 -3.25 -26.98 17.06
CA GLY A 182 -2.75 -28.30 17.45
C GLY A 182 -3.54 -29.50 16.91
N SER A 183 -4.45 -30.02 17.73
CA SER A 183 -5.27 -31.20 17.39
C SER A 183 -6.64 -30.86 16.79
N GLU A 184 -7.14 -29.65 17.00
CA GLU A 184 -8.45 -29.21 16.55
C GLU A 184 -8.37 -28.46 15.22
N CYS A 185 -9.37 -28.68 14.36
CA CYS A 185 -9.50 -28.03 13.07
C CYS A 185 -10.98 -27.85 12.73
N LEU A 186 -11.39 -26.59 12.54
CA LEU A 186 -12.71 -26.21 12.05
C LEU A 186 -12.56 -25.59 10.67
N HIS A 187 -13.35 -26.08 9.73
CA HIS A 187 -13.54 -25.48 8.42
C HIS A 187 -14.82 -24.66 8.48
N PHE A 188 -14.76 -23.47 7.89
CA PHE A 188 -15.84 -22.49 7.83
C PHE A 188 -16.12 -22.13 6.36
N ALA A 189 -17.35 -21.72 6.08
CA ALA A 189 -17.71 -21.18 4.78
C ALA A 189 -18.81 -20.11 4.88
N HIS A 190 -18.79 -19.16 3.95
CA HIS A 190 -19.82 -18.14 3.78
C HIS A 190 -20.06 -17.85 2.29
N PHE A 191 -21.25 -17.36 1.94
CA PHE A 191 -21.61 -17.07 0.54
C PHE A 191 -21.12 -15.70 0.07
N ASP A 192 -21.18 -14.68 0.95
CA ASP A 192 -20.54 -13.38 0.71
C ASP A 192 -19.05 -13.39 1.12
N GLN A 193 -18.22 -12.83 0.24
CA GLN A 193 -16.77 -12.68 0.40
C GLN A 193 -16.39 -11.66 1.49
N LEU A 194 -17.17 -10.59 1.66
CA LEU A 194 -16.85 -9.51 2.60
C LEU A 194 -16.98 -10.01 4.05
N ALA A 195 -18.07 -10.69 4.38
CA ALA A 195 -18.25 -11.37 5.67
C ALA A 195 -17.23 -12.48 5.90
N ALA A 196 -16.85 -13.27 4.87
CA ALA A 196 -15.78 -14.26 5.00
C ALA A 196 -14.42 -13.61 5.35
N ARG A 197 -14.05 -12.53 4.64
CA ARG A 197 -12.84 -11.74 4.91
C ARG A 197 -12.88 -11.07 6.29
N ALA A 198 -14.04 -10.58 6.72
CA ALA A 198 -14.24 -10.04 8.07
C ALA A 198 -14.00 -11.12 9.13
N PHE A 199 -14.65 -12.28 9.04
CA PHE A 199 -14.40 -13.38 9.99
C PHE A 199 -12.93 -13.82 10.01
N VAL A 200 -12.24 -13.91 8.87
CA VAL A 200 -10.79 -14.23 8.85
C VAL A 200 -9.94 -13.16 9.55
N ARG A 201 -10.23 -11.87 9.33
CA ARG A 201 -9.57 -10.75 10.05
C ARG A 201 -9.85 -10.83 11.56
N ASP A 202 -11.08 -11.10 11.93
CA ASP A 202 -11.56 -11.05 13.31
C ASP A 202 -11.10 -12.27 14.12
N MET A 203 -10.99 -13.44 13.48
CA MET A 203 -10.34 -14.63 14.05
C MET A 203 -8.81 -14.46 14.17
N ARG A 204 -8.16 -13.66 13.30
CA ARG A 204 -6.75 -13.27 13.50
C ARG A 204 -6.60 -12.32 14.67
N LEU A 205 -7.48 -11.32 14.82
CA LEU A 205 -7.47 -10.43 15.98
C LEU A 205 -7.65 -11.20 17.31
N ALA A 206 -8.47 -12.27 17.32
CA ALA A 206 -8.62 -13.19 18.46
C ALA A 206 -7.36 -14.04 18.76
N SER A 207 -6.50 -14.22 17.75
CA SER A 207 -5.20 -14.91 17.84
C SER A 207 -4.12 -13.99 18.37
N ASP A 208 -4.05 -12.77 17.84
CA ASP A 208 -3.08 -11.73 18.18
C ASP A 208 -3.33 -11.16 19.58
N HIS A 209 -4.61 -11.14 20.02
CA HIS A 209 -5.05 -10.63 21.32
C HIS A 209 -5.91 -11.69 22.05
N PRO A 210 -5.28 -12.74 22.60
CA PRO A 210 -5.97 -13.90 23.15
C PRO A 210 -6.59 -13.70 24.54
N THR A 211 -6.42 -12.54 25.18
CA THR A 211 -7.08 -12.19 26.45
C THR A 211 -7.90 -10.89 26.35
N PRO A 212 -8.98 -10.72 27.14
CA PRO A 212 -9.77 -9.47 27.18
C PRO A 212 -8.93 -8.21 27.43
N GLU A 213 -7.93 -8.31 28.30
CA GLU A 213 -7.03 -7.21 28.66
C GLU A 213 -6.11 -6.85 27.48
N SER A 214 -5.59 -7.85 26.77
CA SER A 214 -4.77 -7.62 25.56
C SER A 214 -5.59 -6.92 24.46
N LEU A 215 -6.83 -7.36 24.22
CA LEU A 215 -7.74 -6.77 23.25
C LEU A 215 -8.11 -5.33 23.64
N THR A 216 -8.43 -5.10 24.92
CA THR A 216 -8.70 -3.76 25.46
C THR A 216 -7.49 -2.84 25.25
N SER A 217 -6.27 -3.32 25.52
CA SER A 217 -5.05 -2.52 25.31
C SER A 217 -4.81 -2.15 23.84
N PHE A 218 -5.16 -3.05 22.91
CA PHE A 218 -5.13 -2.79 21.47
C PHE A 218 -6.16 -1.73 21.08
N ASP A 219 -7.39 -1.82 21.58
CA ASP A 219 -8.47 -0.88 21.26
C ASP A 219 -8.23 0.51 21.83
N LEU A 220 -7.75 0.62 23.07
CA LEU A 220 -7.28 1.88 23.66
C LEU A 220 -6.15 2.48 22.79
N LYS A 221 -5.13 1.68 22.46
CA LYS A 221 -4.03 2.09 21.57
C LYS A 221 -4.47 2.42 20.13
N ARG A 222 -5.61 1.89 19.68
CA ARG A 222 -6.24 2.19 18.38
C ARG A 222 -7.00 3.51 18.44
N SER A 223 -7.74 3.78 19.52
CA SER A 223 -8.43 5.06 19.75
C SER A 223 -7.46 6.23 19.86
N SER A 224 -6.30 6.02 20.50
CA SER A 224 -5.25 7.04 20.68
C SER A 224 -4.39 7.29 19.43
N ARG A 225 -4.73 6.71 18.27
CA ARG A 225 -4.07 7.06 17.00
C ARG A 225 -4.74 8.30 16.41
N VAL A 226 -4.09 9.45 16.57
CA VAL A 226 -4.38 10.64 15.76
C VAL A 226 -4.35 10.23 14.28
N ARG A 227 -5.49 10.34 13.59
CA ARG A 227 -5.54 10.11 12.15
C ARG A 227 -4.94 11.32 11.44
N PRO A 228 -4.16 11.13 10.36
CA PRO A 228 -3.83 12.24 9.46
C PRO A 228 -5.12 12.89 8.98
N SER A 229 -5.22 14.20 9.15
CA SER A 229 -6.35 14.99 8.66
C SER A 229 -6.42 14.90 7.13
N GLU A 230 -7.60 15.16 6.57
CA GLU A 230 -7.78 15.18 5.11
C GLU A 230 -6.91 16.26 4.43
N LYS A 231 -6.57 17.33 5.16
CA LYS A 231 -5.60 18.34 4.74
C LYS A 231 -4.18 17.78 4.66
N GLU A 232 -3.74 16.97 5.63
CA GLU A 232 -2.44 16.31 5.57
C GLU A 232 -2.39 15.22 4.49
N VAL A 233 -3.50 14.53 4.22
CA VAL A 233 -3.61 13.57 3.11
C VAL A 233 -3.59 14.25 1.74
N THR A 234 -4.21 15.43 1.60
CA THR A 234 -4.15 16.23 0.35
C THR A 234 -2.76 16.85 0.16
N MET A 235 -2.20 17.51 1.18
CA MET A 235 -0.82 18.02 1.14
C MET A 235 0.18 16.90 0.81
N LYS A 236 0.03 15.70 1.37
CA LYS A 236 0.90 14.55 1.04
C LYS A 236 0.80 14.15 -0.44
N LYS A 237 -0.40 14.15 -1.03
CA LYS A 237 -0.60 13.89 -2.48
C LYS A 237 -0.02 15.02 -3.34
N GLU A 238 -0.11 16.26 -2.88
CA GLU A 238 0.46 17.43 -3.56
C GLU A 238 2.00 17.38 -3.55
N PHE A 239 2.62 17.10 -2.40
CA PHE A 239 4.07 16.86 -2.30
C PHE A 239 4.53 15.62 -3.08
N GLU A 240 3.75 14.53 -3.13
CA GLU A 240 4.06 13.36 -3.96
C GLU A 240 4.03 13.70 -5.46
N LYS A 241 3.09 14.55 -5.90
CA LYS A 241 3.01 15.06 -7.28
C LYS A 241 4.16 16.00 -7.61
N GLU A 242 4.49 16.94 -6.71
CA GLU A 242 5.63 17.86 -6.85
C GLU A 242 6.96 17.09 -6.94
N ARG A 243 7.16 16.09 -6.07
CA ARG A 243 8.35 15.23 -6.11
C ARG A 243 8.49 14.54 -7.47
N LEU A 244 7.39 14.03 -8.04
CA LEU A 244 7.37 13.38 -9.35
C LEU A 244 7.71 14.36 -10.50
N GLN A 245 7.30 15.63 -10.38
CA GLN A 245 7.66 16.68 -11.35
C GLN A 245 9.14 17.05 -11.27
N LEU A 246 9.70 17.20 -10.06
CA LEU A 246 11.12 17.46 -9.83
C LEU A 246 12.00 16.28 -10.28
N GLU A 247 11.54 15.04 -10.05
CA GLU A 247 12.21 13.80 -10.47
C GLU A 247 12.31 13.71 -12.00
N LYS A 248 11.24 14.11 -12.73
CA LYS A 248 11.23 14.23 -14.20
C LYS A 248 12.17 15.32 -14.71
N GLN A 249 12.17 16.51 -14.11
CA GLN A 249 13.08 17.61 -14.48
C GLN A 249 14.56 17.24 -14.28
N LEU A 250 14.87 16.52 -13.19
CA LEU A 250 16.21 16.00 -12.93
C LEU A 250 16.67 15.00 -14.00
N GLU A 251 15.77 14.16 -14.52
CA GLU A 251 16.08 13.22 -15.59
C GLU A 251 16.24 13.89 -16.96
N GLU A 252 15.47 14.93 -17.25
CA GLU A 252 15.62 15.77 -18.45
C GLU A 252 16.98 16.50 -18.44
N GLU A 253 17.36 17.13 -17.32
CA GLU A 253 18.69 17.74 -17.16
C GLU A 253 19.84 16.74 -17.28
N ARG A 254 19.65 15.51 -16.76
CA ARG A 254 20.62 14.40 -16.93
C ARG A 254 20.72 13.91 -18.37
N ARG A 255 19.71 14.09 -19.20
CA ARG A 255 19.77 13.83 -20.64
C ARG A 255 20.48 14.97 -21.37
N ASN A 256 20.05 16.22 -21.13
CA ASN A 256 20.65 17.42 -21.71
C ASN A 256 22.18 17.45 -21.55
N ARG A 257 22.69 17.13 -20.35
CA ARG A 257 24.15 17.06 -20.11
C ARG A 257 24.87 15.95 -20.88
N LYS A 258 24.25 14.77 -21.04
CA LYS A 258 24.84 13.68 -21.84
C LYS A 258 24.88 14.06 -23.31
N ASP A 259 23.83 14.70 -23.81
CA ASP A 259 23.78 15.18 -25.19
C ASP A 259 24.82 16.29 -25.41
N GLU A 260 25.05 17.17 -24.42
CA GLU A 260 26.14 18.15 -24.44
C GLU A 260 27.54 17.48 -24.41
N GLU A 261 27.76 16.47 -23.57
CA GLU A 261 29.00 15.68 -23.54
C GLU A 261 29.26 14.97 -24.87
N ILE A 262 28.21 14.44 -25.52
CA ILE A 262 28.28 13.83 -26.87
C ILE A 262 28.66 14.90 -27.92
N VAL A 263 28.05 16.08 -27.88
CA VAL A 263 28.37 17.19 -28.81
C VAL A 263 29.80 17.68 -28.62
N ARG A 264 30.25 17.89 -27.36
CA ARG A 264 31.64 18.24 -27.04
C ARG A 264 32.62 17.17 -27.56
N GLY A 265 32.32 15.89 -27.30
CA GLY A 265 33.11 14.75 -27.77
C GLY A 265 33.04 14.47 -29.27
N LEU A 266 32.07 15.04 -30.00
CA LEU A 266 32.05 15.05 -31.47
C LEU A 266 32.91 16.19 -32.02
N ALA A 267 32.78 17.40 -31.45
CA ALA A 267 33.53 18.58 -31.86
C ALA A 267 35.05 18.39 -31.72
N THR A 268 35.53 17.76 -30.63
CA THR A 268 36.96 17.46 -30.45
C THR A 268 37.49 16.46 -31.49
N ARG A 269 36.71 15.42 -31.83
CA ARG A 269 37.08 14.45 -32.88
C ARG A 269 37.12 15.07 -34.27
N MET A 270 36.12 15.88 -34.63
CA MET A 270 36.12 16.58 -35.92
C MET A 270 37.32 17.55 -36.05
N LEU A 271 37.69 18.25 -34.97
CA LEU A 271 38.86 19.13 -34.96
C LEU A 271 40.16 18.34 -35.15
N GLU A 272 40.30 17.19 -34.47
CA GLU A 272 41.44 16.29 -34.65
C GLU A 272 41.51 15.67 -36.05
N GLU A 273 40.37 15.27 -36.64
CA GLU A 273 40.31 14.79 -38.03
C GLU A 273 40.77 15.85 -39.04
N GLU A 274 40.33 17.10 -38.89
CA GLU A 274 40.80 18.21 -39.75
C GLU A 274 42.28 18.55 -39.49
N ARG A 275 42.75 18.44 -38.24
CA ARG A 275 44.18 18.59 -37.88
C ARG A 275 45.02 17.54 -38.61
N GLN A 276 44.61 16.27 -38.59
CA GLN A 276 45.30 15.17 -39.28
C GLN A 276 45.26 15.30 -40.80
N LYS A 277 44.13 15.74 -41.40
CA LYS A 277 44.06 16.06 -42.84
C LYS A 277 45.02 17.20 -43.21
N SER A 278 45.10 18.24 -42.38
CA SER A 278 46.03 19.36 -42.56
C SER A 278 47.49 18.90 -42.50
N GLU A 279 47.87 18.08 -41.52
CA GLU A 279 49.21 17.48 -41.45
C GLU A 279 49.54 16.62 -42.68
N GLN A 280 48.61 15.76 -43.12
CA GLN A 280 48.79 14.93 -44.30
C GLN A 280 48.99 15.79 -45.56
N MET A 281 48.20 16.85 -45.73
CA MET A 281 48.34 17.79 -46.83
C MET A 281 49.65 18.58 -46.75
N GLN A 282 50.11 18.98 -45.56
CA GLN A 282 51.41 19.62 -45.38
C GLN A 282 52.58 18.69 -45.73
N ARG A 283 52.53 17.42 -45.32
CA ARG A 283 53.52 16.39 -45.72
C ARG A 283 53.55 16.20 -47.24
N VAL A 284 52.38 16.10 -47.89
CA VAL A 284 52.28 15.99 -49.36
C VAL A 284 52.81 17.26 -50.06
N LEU A 285 52.53 18.46 -49.52
CA LEU A 285 53.08 19.71 -50.07
C LEU A 285 54.60 19.79 -49.92
N ALA A 286 55.16 19.38 -48.78
CA ALA A 286 56.61 19.31 -48.58
C ALA A 286 57.28 18.26 -49.50
N GLU A 287 56.65 17.10 -49.69
CA GLU A 287 57.07 16.09 -50.68
C GLU A 287 57.03 16.62 -52.12
N LEU A 288 56.03 17.42 -52.48
CA LEU A 288 55.94 18.03 -53.81
C LEU A 288 56.97 19.14 -53.99
N GLN A 289 57.18 20.00 -52.98
CA GLN A 289 58.20 21.05 -53.01
C GLN A 289 59.62 20.48 -53.11
N THR A 290 59.94 19.44 -52.33
CA THR A 290 61.24 18.76 -52.39
C THR A 290 61.46 18.07 -53.73
N LYS A 291 60.46 17.37 -54.29
CA LYS A 291 60.55 16.80 -55.66
C LYS A 291 60.78 17.90 -56.71
N LEU A 292 60.09 19.03 -56.60
CA LEU A 292 60.23 20.16 -57.53
C LEU A 292 61.60 20.86 -57.41
N HIS A 293 62.16 20.98 -56.20
CA HIS A 293 63.55 21.44 -56.01
C HIS A 293 64.58 20.41 -56.52
N THR A 294 64.28 19.11 -56.42
CA THR A 294 65.15 18.03 -56.93
C THR A 294 65.18 17.99 -58.45
N GLU A 295 64.16 18.50 -59.14
CA GLU A 295 64.18 18.68 -60.60
C GLU A 295 64.98 19.93 -61.06
N GLU A 296 65.37 20.84 -60.15
CA GLU A 296 66.10 22.07 -60.50
C GLU A 296 67.60 22.08 -60.12
N HIS A 297 68.13 21.17 -59.28
CA HIS A 297 69.58 21.10 -59.01
C HIS A 297 70.17 19.71 -58.67
N GLU A 298 71.34 19.42 -59.27
CA GLU A 298 72.32 18.43 -58.76
C GLU A 298 73.12 19.01 -57.55
N PRO A 299 73.72 18.16 -56.69
CA PRO A 299 74.13 18.56 -55.35
C PRO A 299 75.55 19.16 -55.22
N THR A 300 75.76 20.02 -54.21
CA THR A 300 77.07 20.54 -53.79
C THR A 300 77.22 20.63 -52.26
N PHE A 301 78.47 20.52 -51.78
CA PHE A 301 78.89 20.23 -50.40
C PHE A 301 79.78 21.38 -49.84
N ASP A 302 79.76 21.78 -48.55
CA ASP A 302 78.99 21.24 -47.40
C ASP A 302 78.10 22.32 -46.71
N GLU A 303 78.29 22.90 -45.51
CA GLU A 303 79.30 22.79 -44.43
C GLU A 303 78.71 23.28 -43.07
N TYR A 304 79.42 23.06 -41.96
CA TYR A 304 78.96 23.23 -40.55
C TYR A 304 78.80 24.68 -40.04
N ASP A 305 77.91 24.92 -39.06
CA ASP A 305 78.30 25.11 -37.62
C ASP A 305 77.14 25.36 -36.62
N GLY A 306 77.32 24.89 -35.37
CA GLY A 306 76.59 25.25 -34.12
C GLY A 306 75.12 24.78 -33.95
N GLU A 307 74.57 24.59 -32.75
CA GLU A 307 75.10 24.37 -31.37
C GLU A 307 73.87 24.02 -30.47
N GLU A 308 74.03 23.18 -29.43
CA GLU A 308 73.28 23.04 -28.14
C GLU A 308 71.75 23.37 -28.04
N ASP A 309 70.85 22.63 -27.36
CA ASP A 309 70.95 21.46 -26.46
C ASP A 309 69.57 20.77 -26.23
N ASP A 310 69.60 19.58 -25.61
CA ASP A 310 68.60 18.89 -24.76
C ASP A 310 67.07 18.98 -25.02
N ASP A 311 66.43 17.82 -25.24
CA ASP A 311 65.77 17.07 -24.14
C ASP A 311 65.47 15.59 -24.55
N ASP A 312 65.35 14.68 -23.57
CA ASP A 312 65.30 13.21 -23.76
C ASP A 312 63.95 12.64 -24.25
N GLU A 313 63.96 11.62 -25.13
CA GLU A 313 62.90 10.59 -25.20
C GLU A 313 63.37 9.20 -25.72
N GLU A 314 64.26 8.50 -25.00
CA GLU A 314 64.70 7.14 -25.37
C GLU A 314 63.73 6.02 -24.96
N THR A 315 62.82 5.64 -25.86
CA THR A 315 62.14 4.31 -25.94
C THR A 315 61.20 3.93 -24.77
N SER A 316 60.20 3.06 -24.92
CA SER A 316 60.15 1.84 -25.74
C SER A 316 58.71 1.35 -25.94
N ALA A 317 58.48 0.58 -27.00
CA ALA A 317 57.19 -0.04 -27.27
C ALA A 317 56.93 -1.27 -26.37
N ALA A 318 56.07 -1.13 -25.37
CA ALA A 318 55.54 -2.25 -24.60
C ALA A 318 54.22 -2.75 -25.24
N ALA A 319 54.31 -3.72 -26.13
CA ALA A 319 53.13 -4.39 -26.68
C ALA A 319 52.44 -5.23 -25.58
N ALA A 320 51.29 -4.76 -25.12
CA ALA A 320 50.42 -5.50 -24.20
C ALA A 320 49.26 -6.13 -24.98
N GLU A 321 49.38 -7.41 -25.34
CA GLU A 321 48.24 -8.20 -25.80
C GLU A 321 47.20 -8.28 -24.66
N GLN A 322 46.01 -7.75 -24.88
CA GLN A 322 44.84 -8.05 -24.05
C GLN A 322 43.82 -8.80 -24.88
N GLU A 323 43.55 -10.04 -24.48
CA GLU A 323 42.51 -10.87 -25.09
C GLU A 323 41.18 -10.11 -25.10
N ALA A 324 40.58 -9.98 -26.29
CA ALA A 324 39.24 -9.47 -26.44
C ALA A 324 38.23 -10.51 -25.92
N ALA A 325 38.07 -10.59 -24.60
CA ALA A 325 36.97 -11.30 -23.97
C ALA A 325 35.65 -10.67 -24.43
N GLU A 326 35.00 -11.28 -25.41
CA GLU A 326 33.74 -10.83 -25.99
C GLU A 326 32.61 -10.98 -24.97
N ILE A 327 32.52 -10.04 -24.02
CA ILE A 327 31.39 -9.90 -23.12
C ILE A 327 30.22 -9.36 -23.95
N THR A 328 29.52 -10.27 -24.63
CA THR A 328 28.31 -9.98 -25.38
C THR A 328 27.27 -9.40 -24.42
N LEU A 329 27.15 -8.08 -24.37
CA LEU A 329 26.13 -7.40 -23.56
C LEU A 329 24.75 -7.93 -23.98
N PRO A 330 23.91 -8.42 -23.04
CA PRO A 330 22.59 -8.94 -23.39
C PRO A 330 21.80 -7.90 -24.17
N SER A 331 21.12 -8.34 -25.25
CA SER A 331 20.33 -7.43 -26.09
C SER A 331 19.37 -6.62 -25.23
N ARG A 332 19.03 -5.40 -25.66
CA ARG A 332 17.94 -4.62 -25.06
C ARG A 332 16.66 -5.46 -24.95
N GLU A 333 16.44 -6.37 -25.90
CA GLU A 333 15.32 -7.31 -25.88
C GLU A 333 15.44 -8.40 -24.79
N ASP A 334 16.63 -8.93 -24.54
CA ASP A 334 16.87 -9.90 -23.46
C ASP A 334 16.79 -9.27 -22.08
N GLN A 335 17.27 -8.02 -21.94
CA GLN A 335 17.09 -7.22 -20.73
C GLN A 335 15.59 -6.99 -20.45
N LEU A 336 14.80 -6.67 -21.47
CA LEU A 336 13.34 -6.56 -21.38
C LEU A 336 12.67 -7.89 -21.02
N ARG A 337 13.11 -9.03 -21.58
CA ARG A 337 12.61 -10.37 -21.23
C ARG A 337 12.91 -10.73 -19.77
N HIS A 338 14.11 -10.42 -19.28
CA HIS A 338 14.50 -10.62 -17.88
C HIS A 338 13.68 -9.73 -16.94
N TYR A 339 13.39 -8.48 -17.33
CA TYR A 339 12.53 -7.56 -16.57
C TYR A 339 11.07 -8.05 -16.54
N ALA A 340 10.53 -8.53 -17.66
CA ALA A 340 9.19 -9.10 -17.75
C ALA A 340 9.03 -10.36 -16.89
N TYR A 341 10.06 -11.20 -16.79
CA TYR A 341 10.06 -12.38 -15.92
C TYR A 341 9.91 -12.01 -14.43
N HIS A 342 10.57 -10.93 -13.97
CA HIS A 342 10.43 -10.43 -12.61
C HIS A 342 9.15 -9.63 -12.35
N LEU A 343 8.56 -9.00 -13.38
CA LEU A 343 7.24 -8.36 -13.28
C LEU A 343 6.13 -9.41 -13.12
N ASN A 344 6.11 -10.45 -13.97
CA ASN A 344 5.12 -11.52 -13.92
C ASN A 344 5.14 -12.33 -12.60
N ALA A 345 6.25 -12.31 -11.86
CA ALA A 345 6.34 -12.90 -10.52
C ALA A 345 5.61 -12.09 -9.43
N ASN A 346 5.25 -10.83 -9.68
CA ASN A 346 4.68 -9.90 -8.71
C ASN A 346 3.27 -9.38 -9.06
N VAL A 347 2.65 -9.85 -10.15
CA VAL A 347 1.26 -9.48 -10.50
C VAL A 347 0.27 -10.22 -9.59
N ILE A 348 -0.02 -9.62 -8.44
CA ILE A 348 -1.27 -9.88 -7.72
C ILE A 348 -2.39 -9.20 -8.51
N TYR A 349 -3.35 -9.98 -8.99
CA TYR A 349 -4.50 -9.47 -9.74
C TYR A 349 -5.28 -8.43 -8.93
N LEU A 350 -5.51 -7.27 -9.53
CA LEU A 350 -6.48 -6.27 -9.11
C LEU A 350 -7.48 -6.06 -10.26
N ASP A 351 -8.31 -7.07 -10.49
CA ASP A 351 -9.50 -6.92 -11.35
C ASP A 351 -10.52 -6.03 -10.63
N GLY A 352 -11.10 -5.09 -11.37
CA GLY A 352 -12.04 -4.10 -10.84
C GLY A 352 -12.26 -2.98 -11.86
N ASP A 353 -13.16 -3.21 -12.81
CA ASP A 353 -13.45 -2.29 -13.90
C ASP A 353 -13.95 -0.92 -13.42
N ASP A 354 -13.50 0.14 -14.11
CA ASP A 354 -14.32 1.32 -14.36
C ASP A 354 -13.94 1.89 -15.74
N VAL A 355 -14.70 1.51 -16.76
CA VAL A 355 -14.45 1.90 -18.17
C VAL A 355 -15.44 2.97 -18.59
N VAL A 356 -14.98 4.22 -18.71
CA VAL A 356 -15.71 5.29 -19.41
C VAL A 356 -14.75 6.07 -20.33
N ALA A 357 -14.95 5.87 -21.63
CA ALA A 357 -14.56 6.70 -22.78
C ALA A 357 -13.28 7.57 -22.68
N VAL A 358 -12.27 7.19 -23.47
CA VAL A 358 -11.30 8.14 -24.05
C VAL A 358 -12.03 8.97 -25.14
N ALA A 359 -11.56 10.19 -25.39
CA ALA A 359 -12.09 11.06 -26.44
C ALA A 359 -11.77 10.54 -27.86
N GLU A 360 -12.54 11.00 -28.84
CA GLU A 360 -12.11 11.08 -30.25
C GLU A 360 -11.94 12.57 -30.59
N ASP A 361 -10.90 12.87 -31.36
CA ASP A 361 -10.40 14.23 -31.65
C ASP A 361 -11.03 14.85 -32.93
N ASP A 362 -10.52 16.04 -33.28
CA ASP A 362 -10.65 16.74 -34.56
C ASP A 362 -12.05 17.25 -35.00
N GLU A 363 -12.21 18.58 -34.92
CA GLU A 363 -11.87 19.36 -36.12
C GLU A 363 -11.40 20.79 -35.77
N VAL A 364 -10.36 21.25 -36.48
CA VAL A 364 -9.83 22.62 -36.37
C VAL A 364 -10.62 23.54 -37.30
N ASN A 365 -11.07 24.70 -36.80
CA ASN A 365 -11.39 25.81 -37.71
C ASN A 365 -11.01 27.19 -37.17
N LEU A 366 -10.49 28.02 -38.06
CA LEU A 366 -9.85 29.31 -37.76
C LEU A 366 -10.73 30.48 -38.21
N THR A 367 -11.18 31.32 -37.27
CA THR A 367 -11.62 32.69 -37.59
C THR A 367 -11.27 33.68 -36.48
N LEU A 368 -10.41 34.67 -36.79
CA LEU A 368 -10.29 35.90 -36.01
C LEU A 368 -11.34 36.92 -36.45
N SER A 369 -12.07 37.54 -35.52
CA SER A 369 -12.77 38.82 -35.76
C SER A 369 -13.32 39.44 -34.47
N GLY A 370 -12.95 40.70 -34.17
CA GLY A 370 -13.57 41.56 -33.14
C GLY A 370 -13.29 41.16 -31.68
N LEU A 371 -13.04 42.07 -30.72
CA LEU A 371 -12.96 43.53 -30.77
C LEU A 371 -14.25 44.23 -31.24
N GLU A 372 -15.24 44.39 -30.34
CA GLU A 372 -15.81 45.72 -30.04
C GLU A 372 -16.67 45.76 -28.77
N THR A 373 -16.95 46.98 -28.33
CA THR A 373 -17.50 47.46 -27.05
C THR A 373 -18.94 47.05 -26.71
N GLY A 374 -19.30 47.10 -25.41
CA GLY A 374 -20.51 47.84 -25.01
C GLY A 374 -21.33 47.36 -23.82
N VAL A 375 -21.50 48.27 -22.85
CA VAL A 375 -22.47 48.30 -21.71
C VAL A 375 -22.09 47.48 -20.47
#